data_AF-A0A2L0FAG2-F1
#
_entry.id   AF-A0A2L0FAG2-F1
#
_cell.length_a   1.000
_cell.length_b   1.000
_cell.length_c   1.000
_cell.angle_alpha   90.00
_cell.angle_beta   90.00
_cell.angle_gamma   90.00
#
_symmetry.space_group_name_H-M   'P 1'
#
loop_
_entity.id
_entity.type
_entity.pdbx_description
1 polymer ?
#
loop_
_entity_poly.entity_id
_entity_poly.type
_entity_poly.pdbx_seq_one_letter_code
_entity_poly.pdbx_strand_id
1 'polypeptide(L)'
;MNIRLHDTRATFITIKLANGRTETWISDRTGHRSSNQLHNYKRAARKVAELGLGDFAPLTGDNAGVVSAASRATGNLSEWREWATLTLD
;
A
#
# COMPACT_ATOMS: atom_id res chain seq x y z
N MET A 1 -2.52 11.17 -14.65
CA MET A 1 -2.73 10.73 -13.26
C MET A 1 -1.97 11.69 -12.36
N ASN A 2 -2.64 12.58 -11.62
CA ASN A 2 -1.95 13.58 -10.80
C ASN A 2 -1.88 13.09 -9.36
N ILE A 3 -0.80 12.41 -8.98
CA ILE A 3 -0.57 11.94 -7.62
C ILE A 3 -0.15 13.15 -6.80
N ARG A 4 -1.00 13.60 -5.87
CA ARG A 4 -0.63 14.66 -4.93
C ARG A 4 -0.02 14.03 -3.67
N LEU A 5 0.84 14.78 -2.98
CA LEU A 5 1.34 14.40 -1.65
C LEU A 5 0.20 14.11 -0.66
N HIS A 6 -0.96 14.76 -0.86
CA HIS A 6 -2.17 14.47 -0.08
C HIS A 6 -2.70 13.05 -0.27
N ASP A 7 -2.48 12.45 -1.45
CA ASP A 7 -2.93 11.09 -1.75
C ASP A 7 -2.04 10.07 -1.02
N THR A 8 -0.74 10.32 -0.92
CA THR A 8 0.17 9.38 -0.22
C THR A 8 -0.13 9.30 1.28
N ARG A 9 -0.47 10.43 1.92
CA ARG A 9 -0.94 10.44 3.32
C ARG A 9 -2.26 9.69 3.48
N ALA A 10 -3.21 9.91 2.57
CA ALA A 10 -4.49 9.19 2.56
C ALA A 10 -4.29 7.67 2.39
N THR A 11 -3.42 7.26 1.48
CA THR A 11 -3.05 5.86 1.26
C THR A 11 -2.42 5.25 2.51
N PHE A 12 -1.47 5.94 3.15
CA PHE A 12 -0.84 5.47 4.38
C PHE A 12 -1.88 5.20 5.49
N ILE A 13 -2.77 6.16 5.75
CA ILE A 13 -3.79 6.02 6.79
C ILE A 13 -4.72 4.84 6.49
N THR A 14 -5.17 4.73 5.23
CA THR A 14 -6.10 3.68 4.79
C THR A 14 -5.50 2.28 4.97
N ILE A 15 -4.26 2.07 4.51
CA ILE A 15 -3.56 0.78 4.63
C ILE A 15 -3.33 0.43 6.11
N LYS A 16 -2.87 1.38 6.94
CA LYS A 16 -2.59 1.11 8.35
C LYS A 16 -3.85 0.84 9.17
N LEU A 17 -4.95 1.54 8.89
CA LEU A 17 -6.25 1.21 9.49
C LEU A 17 -6.72 -0.18 9.09
N ALA A 18 -6.58 -0.57 7.83
CA ALA A 18 -6.96 -1.89 7.35
C ALA A 18 -6.14 -3.00 8.04
N ASN A 19 -4.87 -2.73 8.32
CA ASN A 19 -3.97 -3.63 9.05
C ASN A 19 -4.08 -3.52 10.58
N GLY A 20 -5.16 -2.93 11.11
CA GLY A 20 -5.50 -2.95 12.54
C GLY A 20 -4.74 -1.94 13.41
N ARG A 21 -4.07 -0.94 12.84
CA ARG A 21 -3.46 0.14 13.64
C ARG A 21 -4.54 1.05 14.22
N THR A 22 -4.30 1.52 15.45
CA THR A 22 -5.22 2.42 16.15
C THR A 22 -5.16 3.85 15.59
N GLU A 23 -6.25 4.60 15.76
CA GLU A 23 -6.28 6.02 15.40
C GLU A 23 -5.17 6.81 16.11
N THR A 24 -4.93 6.54 17.40
CA THR A 24 -3.83 7.15 18.16
C THR A 24 -2.47 6.90 17.50
N TRP A 25 -2.17 5.65 17.14
CA TRP A 25 -0.90 5.29 16.48
C TRP A 25 -0.70 6.05 15.16
N ILE A 26 -1.79 6.27 14.42
CA ILE A 26 -1.79 7.01 13.16
C ILE A 26 -1.63 8.51 13.42
N SER A 27 -2.35 9.07 14.38
CA SER A 27 -2.25 10.48 14.77
C SER A 27 -0.84 10.86 15.16
N ASP A 28 -0.16 10.03 15.96
CA ASP A 28 1.23 10.24 16.39
C ASP A 28 2.21 10.39 15.21
N ARG A 29 1.93 9.73 14.08
CA ARG A 29 2.82 9.69 12.89
C ARG A 29 2.43 10.66 11.78
N THR A 30 1.22 11.18 11.82
CA THR A 30 0.67 11.99 10.74
C THR A 30 0.27 13.40 11.19
N GLY A 31 0.26 13.66 12.49
CA GLY A 31 -0.06 14.96 13.08
C GLY A 31 -1.56 15.29 13.08
N HIS A 32 -2.44 14.31 12.84
CA HIS A 32 -3.89 14.52 12.94
C HIS A 32 -4.28 14.75 14.40
N ARG A 33 -5.02 15.83 14.63
CA ARG A 33 -5.50 16.22 15.97
C ARG A 33 -6.97 15.88 16.19
N SER A 34 -7.66 15.39 15.16
CA SER A 34 -9.09 15.07 15.19
C SER A 34 -9.39 13.73 14.57
N SER A 35 -10.11 12.88 15.31
CA SER A 35 -10.64 11.61 14.83
C SER A 35 -11.62 11.78 13.65
N ASN A 36 -12.28 12.92 13.50
CA ASN A 36 -13.16 13.16 12.34
C ASN A 36 -12.39 13.13 11.02
N GLN A 37 -11.13 13.59 11.00
CA GLN A 37 -10.29 13.54 9.80
C GLN A 37 -9.92 12.09 9.46
N LEU A 38 -9.69 11.25 10.47
CA LEU A 38 -9.38 9.82 10.28
C LEU A 38 -10.62 8.99 9.92
N HIS A 39 -11.81 9.39 10.39
CA HIS A 39 -13.07 8.69 10.14
C HIS A 39 -13.37 8.54 8.64
N ASN A 40 -13.01 9.55 7.84
CA ASN A 40 -13.20 9.53 6.39
C ASN A 40 -12.49 8.36 5.69
N TYR A 41 -11.42 7.83 6.27
CA TYR A 41 -10.65 6.72 5.72
C TYR A 41 -11.17 5.34 6.14
N LYS A 42 -12.06 5.25 7.14
CA LYS A 42 -12.56 3.96 7.66
C LYS A 42 -13.29 3.15 6.60
N ARG A 43 -14.05 3.81 5.71
CA ARG A 43 -14.76 3.14 4.61
C ARG A 43 -13.78 2.50 3.64
N ALA A 44 -12.76 3.24 3.22
CA ALA A 44 -11.72 2.74 2.32
C ALA A 44 -10.89 1.63 2.99
N ALA A 45 -10.58 1.77 4.28
CA ALA A 45 -9.83 0.78 5.04
C ALA A 45 -10.57 -0.57 5.13
N ARG A 46 -11.91 -0.57 5.32
CA ARG A 46 -12.71 -1.80 5.27
C ARG A 46 -12.58 -2.51 3.94
N LYS A 47 -12.70 -1.79 2.83
CA LYS A 47 -12.51 -2.37 1.49
C LYS A 47 -11.12 -2.98 1.31
N VAL A 48 -10.08 -2.31 1.81
CA VAL A 48 -8.70 -2.82 1.75
C VAL A 48 -8.54 -4.11 2.58
N ALA A 49 -9.13 -4.14 3.78
CA ALA A 49 -9.12 -5.32 4.64
C ALA A 49 -9.89 -6.50 4.01
N GLU A 50 -11.07 -6.23 3.43
CA GLU A 50 -11.88 -7.23 2.69
C GLU A 50 -11.11 -7.85 1.52
N LEU A 51 -10.30 -7.04 0.82
CA LEU A 51 -9.46 -7.51 -0.30
C LEU A 51 -8.17 -8.20 0.15
N GLY A 52 -7.83 -8.19 1.44
CA GLY A 52 -6.61 -8.83 1.95
C GLY A 52 -5.30 -8.26 1.39
N LEU A 53 -5.28 -6.96 1.04
CA LEU A 53 -4.14 -6.32 0.34
C LEU A 53 -2.83 -6.27 1.15
N GLY A 54 -2.91 -6.37 2.48
CA GLY A 54 -1.73 -6.35 3.36
C GLY A 54 -1.09 -4.97 3.51
N ASP A 55 0.20 -4.93 3.87
CA ASP A 55 0.96 -3.71 4.13
C ASP A 55 1.92 -3.36 2.98
N PHE A 56 2.50 -2.17 3.02
CA PHE A 56 3.53 -1.76 2.07
C PHE A 56 4.71 -2.73 2.09
N ALA A 57 5.08 -3.23 0.91
CA ALA A 57 6.29 -4.01 0.76
C ALA A 57 7.53 -3.12 0.97
N PRO A 58 8.59 -3.65 1.61
CA PRO A 58 9.87 -2.95 1.69
C PRO A 58 10.40 -2.62 0.30
N LEU A 59 10.91 -1.40 0.12
CA LEU A 59 11.69 -0.98 -1.05
C LEU A 59 13.14 -1.49 -0.97
N THR A 60 13.35 -2.70 -0.46
CA THR A 60 14.66 -3.37 -0.57
C THR A 60 14.84 -3.76 -2.03
N GLY A 61 16.01 -3.48 -2.62
CA GLY A 61 16.29 -3.71 -4.05
C GLY A 61 16.20 -5.16 -4.54
N ASP A 62 15.80 -6.09 -3.67
CA ASP A 62 15.39 -7.44 -4.05
C ASP A 62 13.87 -7.47 -4.22
N ASN A 63 13.45 -7.24 -5.47
CA ASN A 63 12.05 -7.13 -5.88
C ASN A 63 11.33 -8.49 -5.88
N ALA A 64 12.04 -9.60 -5.60
CA ALA A 64 11.52 -10.96 -5.71
C ALA A 64 10.25 -11.19 -4.89
N GLY A 65 10.16 -10.59 -3.70
CA GLY A 65 8.97 -10.68 -2.84
C GLY A 65 7.74 -9.92 -3.37
N VAL A 66 7.94 -8.77 -4.01
CA VAL A 66 6.86 -7.93 -4.57
C VAL A 66 6.25 -8.59 -5.79
N VAL A 67 7.09 -9.16 -6.66
CA VAL A 67 6.67 -9.89 -7.86
C VAL A 67 5.78 -11.08 -7.46
N SER A 68 6.09 -11.80 -6.39
CA SER A 68 5.30 -12.94 -5.90
C SER A 68 3.88 -12.55 -5.43
N ALA A 69 3.75 -11.45 -4.69
CA ALA A 69 2.44 -10.99 -4.18
C ALA A 69 1.52 -10.50 -5.31
N ALA A 70 2.07 -9.74 -6.27
CA ALA A 70 1.34 -9.35 -7.47
C ALA A 70 1.00 -10.55 -8.37
N SER A 71 1.89 -11.55 -8.45
CA SER A 71 1.67 -12.80 -9.20
C SER A 71 0.43 -13.56 -8.74
N ARG A 72 0.23 -13.65 -7.43
CA ARG A 72 -0.93 -14.33 -6.82
C ARG A 72 -2.26 -13.64 -7.13
N ALA A 73 -2.25 -12.32 -7.32
CA ALA A 73 -3.45 -11.55 -7.60
C ALA A 73 -3.85 -11.56 -9.09
N THR A 74 -2.87 -11.69 -10.00
CA THR A 74 -3.08 -11.44 -11.44
C THR A 74 -3.00 -12.70 -12.32
N GLY A 75 -2.56 -13.84 -11.79
CA GLY A 75 -2.74 -15.15 -12.43
C GLY A 75 -1.90 -15.46 -13.68
N ASN A 76 -1.09 -14.54 -14.21
CA ASN A 76 -0.08 -14.85 -15.22
C ASN A 76 1.00 -13.75 -15.30
N LEU A 77 2.28 -14.10 -15.13
CA LEU A 77 3.42 -13.18 -15.20
C LEU A 77 4.43 -13.52 -16.32
N SER A 78 4.08 -14.39 -17.27
CA SER A 78 5.00 -14.71 -18.37
C SER A 78 5.45 -13.47 -19.16
N GLU A 79 4.59 -12.44 -19.27
CA GLU A 79 4.87 -11.18 -19.96
C GLU A 79 5.87 -10.26 -19.23
N TRP A 80 6.07 -10.43 -17.91
CA TRP A 80 6.88 -9.50 -17.11
C TRP A 80 8.33 -9.96 -16.93
N ARG A 81 8.65 -11.24 -17.19
CA ARG A 81 10.02 -11.79 -17.05
C ARG A 81 10.99 -11.18 -18.05
N GLU A 82 10.51 -10.72 -19.20
CA GLU A 82 11.36 -10.22 -20.30
C GLU A 82 12.01 -8.85 -19.98
N TRP A 83 11.44 -8.06 -19.08
CA TRP A 83 11.92 -6.71 -18.75
C TRP A 83 13.03 -6.69 -17.68
N ALA A 84 13.28 -7.80 -16.98
CA ALA A 84 14.24 -7.87 -15.88
C ALA A 84 15.68 -8.20 -16.33
N THR A 85 15.86 -8.63 -17.57
CA THR A 85 17.16 -8.96 -18.17
C THR A 85 17.58 -7.91 -19.19
N LEU A 86 17.57 -6.64 -18.82
CA LEU A 86 18.40 -5.67 -19.52
C LEU A 86 19.80 -5.75 -18.88
N THR A 87 20.60 -6.71 -19.34
CA THR A 87 22.05 -6.62 -19.18
C THR A 87 22.50 -5.35 -19.92
N LEU A 88 23.09 -4.42 -19.19
CA LEU A 88 23.85 -3.31 -19.78
C LEU A 88 25.22 -3.88 -20.13
N ASP A 89 25.46 -4.11 -21.41
CA ASP A 89 26.78 -4.30 -22.02
C ASP A 89 27.63 -3.02 -21.90
#